data_AF-X0X4Q2-F1
#
_entry.id   AF-X0X4Q2-F1
#
_cell.length_a   1.000
_cell.length_b   1.000
_cell.length_c   1.000
_cell.angle_alpha   90.00
_cell.angle_beta   90.00
_cell.angle_gamma   90.00
#
_symmetry.space_group_name_H-M   'P 1'
#
loop_
_entity.id
_entity.type
_entity.pdbx_description
1 polymer ?
#
loop_
_entity_poly.entity_id
_entity_poly.type
_entity_poly.pdbx_seq_one_letter_code
_entity_poly.pdbx_strand_id
1 'polypeptide(L)'
;LESPGLDANIIRKEFNRSEIERRLEKEWALIIEKTRFVPNMVKGNISGFKILNFPENTILTEIGIVKNDILKEINGVELNNVAMMFDLFDRFKNDSQFNVSILRGGKLVRILYLLK
;
A
#
# COMPACT_ATOMS: atom_id res chain seq x y z
N LEU A 1 -12.25 -7.00 26.42
CA LEU A 1 -11.83 -7.31 25.03
C LEU A 1 -12.24 -6.12 24.19
N GLU A 2 -11.42 -5.08 24.18
CA GLU A 2 -11.72 -3.87 23.43
C GLU A 2 -11.46 -4.14 21.95
N SER A 3 -12.48 -4.03 21.11
CA SER A 3 -12.33 -4.04 19.66
C SER A 3 -11.56 -2.78 19.25
N PRO A 4 -10.36 -2.86 18.64
CA PRO A 4 -9.62 -1.68 18.23
C PRO A 4 -10.17 -1.19 16.89
N GLY A 5 -11.38 -0.64 16.93
CA GLY A 5 -11.92 0.14 15.85
C GLY A 5 -12.38 1.47 16.43
N LEU A 6 -11.54 2.52 16.37
CA LEU A 6 -12.04 3.90 16.19
C LEU A 6 -11.01 5.02 15.90
N ASP A 7 -9.70 4.78 15.76
CA ASP A 7 -8.72 5.87 15.47
C ASP A 7 -7.91 5.71 14.18
N ALA A 8 -8.36 4.88 13.23
CA ALA A 8 -7.69 4.82 11.94
C ALA A 8 -8.10 6.05 11.11
N ASN A 9 -7.17 6.98 10.89
CA ASN A 9 -7.38 8.03 9.88
C ASN A 9 -7.60 7.34 8.53
N ILE A 10 -8.76 7.58 7.91
CA ILE A 10 -9.11 6.96 6.62
C ILE A 10 -8.85 7.98 5.51
N ILE A 11 -7.99 7.62 4.58
CA ILE A 11 -7.80 8.35 3.32
C ILE A 11 -8.63 7.61 2.27
N ARG A 12 -9.69 8.24 1.76
CA ARG A 12 -10.50 7.69 0.67
C ARG A 12 -10.06 8.29 -0.66
N LYS A 13 -9.87 7.44 -1.65
CA LYS A 13 -9.54 7.83 -3.02
C LYS A 13 -10.37 7.01 -4.01
N GLU A 14 -10.88 7.68 -5.02
CA GLU A 14 -11.65 7.07 -6.09
C GLU A 14 -10.99 7.38 -7.42
N PHE A 15 -10.91 6.37 -8.29
CA PHE A 15 -10.27 6.51 -9.58
C PHE A 15 -11.06 5.75 -10.65
N ASN A 16 -10.90 6.18 -11.90
CA ASN A 16 -11.38 5.41 -13.03
C ASN A 16 -10.50 4.18 -13.23
N ARG A 17 -11.10 2.99 -13.30
CA ARG A 17 -10.39 1.71 -13.47
C ARG A 17 -9.43 1.73 -14.65
N SER A 18 -9.93 2.08 -15.83
CA SER A 18 -9.16 1.98 -17.07
C SER A 18 -7.94 2.91 -17.08
N GLU A 19 -8.06 4.10 -16.48
CA GLU A 19 -6.93 5.02 -16.37
C GLU A 19 -5.85 4.48 -15.44
N ILE A 20 -6.24 3.87 -14.33
CA ILE A 20 -5.30 3.32 -13.36
C ILE A 20 -4.61 2.09 -13.92
N GLU A 21 -5.35 1.18 -14.55
CA GLU A 21 -4.76 0.00 -15.19
C GLU A 21 -3.70 0.44 -16.20
N ARG A 22 -4.05 1.40 -17.08
CA ARG A 22 -3.11 1.99 -18.05
C ARG A 22 -1.88 2.62 -17.39
N ARG A 23 -2.05 3.26 -16.24
CA ARG A 23 -0.95 3.90 -15.53
C ARG A 23 -0.06 2.90 -14.82
N LEU A 24 -0.63 1.94 -14.11
CA LEU A 24 0.12 0.87 -13.48
C LEU A 24 0.95 0.08 -14.47
N GLU A 25 0.40 -0.26 -15.65
CA GLU A 25 1.17 -0.92 -16.70
C GLU A 25 2.43 -0.13 -17.12
N LYS A 26 2.31 1.20 -17.20
CA LYS A 26 3.41 2.09 -17.58
C LYS A 26 4.38 2.37 -16.44
N GLU A 27 3.87 2.48 -15.22
CA GLU A 27 4.62 2.92 -14.03
C GLU A 27 5.25 1.75 -13.28
N TRP A 28 4.77 0.52 -13.46
CA TRP A 28 5.17 -0.65 -12.66
C TRP A 28 6.68 -0.88 -12.66
N ALA A 29 7.29 -0.87 -13.85
CA ALA A 29 8.74 -1.05 -13.97
C ALA A 29 9.51 0.01 -13.18
N LEU A 30 9.08 1.28 -13.27
CA LEU A 30 9.68 2.39 -12.53
C LEU A 30 9.47 2.23 -11.01
N ILE A 31 8.27 1.84 -10.59
CA ILE A 31 7.94 1.62 -9.17
C ILE A 31 8.84 0.53 -8.60
N ILE A 32 8.95 -0.62 -9.26
CA ILE A 32 9.80 -1.72 -8.80
C ILE A 32 11.28 -1.32 -8.76
N GLU A 33 11.76 -0.63 -9.79
CA GLU A 33 13.17 -0.24 -9.89
C GLU A 33 13.56 0.81 -8.84
N LYS A 34 12.70 1.82 -8.63
CA LYS A 34 13.05 3.02 -7.86
C LYS A 34 12.51 3.04 -6.43
N THR A 35 11.66 2.08 -6.04
CA THR A 35 11.09 2.03 -4.69
C THR A 35 11.93 1.16 -3.76
N ARG A 36 12.37 1.73 -2.64
CA ARG A 36 13.15 1.04 -1.62
C ARG A 36 12.26 0.67 -0.44
N PHE A 37 11.96 -0.61 -0.35
CA PHE A 37 11.33 -1.23 0.81
C PHE A 37 12.38 -1.81 1.75
N VAL A 38 12.20 -1.61 3.05
CA VAL A 38 12.99 -2.30 4.09
C VAL A 38 12.05 -3.02 5.06
N PRO A 39 12.38 -4.25 5.49
CA PRO A 39 11.56 -4.96 6.46
C PRO A 39 11.41 -4.17 7.76
N ASN A 40 10.19 -4.08 8.25
CA ASN A 40 9.90 -3.55 9.59
C ASN A 40 9.82 -4.71 10.58
N MET A 41 10.78 -4.82 11.49
CA MET A 41 10.86 -5.93 12.44
C MET A 41 10.12 -5.59 13.74
N VAL A 42 9.26 -6.51 14.20
CA VAL A 42 8.63 -6.47 15.53
C VAL A 42 8.81 -7.83 16.19
N LYS A 43 9.46 -7.86 17.35
CA LYS A 43 9.74 -9.11 18.11
C LYS A 43 10.39 -10.21 17.25
N GLY A 44 11.33 -9.84 16.38
CA GLY A 44 12.04 -10.79 15.51
C GLY A 44 11.29 -11.21 14.24
N ASN A 45 10.05 -10.76 14.04
CA ASN A 45 9.26 -11.08 12.84
C ASN A 45 9.05 -9.85 11.96
N ILE A 46 8.95 -10.07 10.65
CA ILE A 46 8.56 -9.02 9.71
C ILE A 46 7.09 -8.67 9.98
N SER A 47 6.84 -7.39 10.22
CA SER A 47 5.52 -6.85 10.53
C SER A 47 5.22 -5.69 9.60
N GLY A 48 5.47 -5.87 8.30
CA GLY A 48 5.32 -4.86 7.26
C GLY A 48 6.64 -4.40 6.63
N PHE A 49 6.52 -3.48 5.68
CA PHE A 49 7.64 -2.92 4.92
C PHE A 49 7.63 -1.40 4.96
N LYS A 50 8.73 -0.81 5.42
CA LYS A 50 8.92 0.64 5.42
C LYS A 50 9.37 1.11 4.05
N ILE A 51 8.72 2.15 3.53
CA ILE A 51 9.03 2.77 2.25
C ILE A 51 10.00 3.94 2.47
N LEU A 52 11.25 3.79 2.05
CA LEU A 52 12.29 4.80 2.24
C LEU A 52 12.37 5.80 1.08
N ASN A 53 12.04 5.35 -0.12
CA ASN A 53 11.91 6.17 -1.33
C ASN A 53 10.94 5.50 -2.31
N PHE A 54 10.40 6.29 -3.23
CA PHE A 54 9.52 5.86 -4.32
C PHE A 54 9.51 6.97 -5.39
N PRO A 55 9.20 6.64 -6.66
CA PRO A 55 9.11 7.64 -7.72
C PRO A 55 7.91 8.58 -7.51
N GLU A 56 8.14 9.89 -7.68
CA GLU A 56 7.08 10.90 -7.69
C GLU A 56 6.19 10.77 -8.93
N ASN A 57 5.00 11.37 -8.89
CA ASN A 57 4.01 11.36 -9.98
C ASN A 57 3.59 9.95 -10.41
N THR A 58 3.54 9.02 -9.46
CA THR A 58 3.05 7.65 -9.67
C THR A 58 1.80 7.38 -8.87
N ILE A 59 1.17 6.24 -9.14
CA ILE A 59 0.02 5.77 -8.38
C ILE A 59 0.29 5.74 -6.86
N LEU A 60 1.53 5.46 -6.42
CA LEU A 60 1.90 5.48 -5.01
C LEU A 60 1.70 6.86 -4.38
N THR A 61 2.13 7.93 -5.06
CA THR A 61 1.89 9.31 -4.58
C THR A 61 0.39 9.63 -4.52
N GLU A 62 -0.40 9.15 -5.48
CA GLU A 62 -1.81 9.55 -5.63
C GLU A 62 -2.74 8.85 -4.66
N ILE A 63 -2.49 7.58 -4.36
CA ILE A 63 -3.17 6.87 -3.28
C ILE A 63 -2.78 7.43 -1.90
N GLY A 64 -1.74 8.28 -1.86
CA GLY A 64 -1.37 9.08 -0.70
C GLY A 64 -0.27 8.46 0.14
N ILE A 65 0.56 7.57 -0.42
CA ILE A 65 1.79 7.09 0.25
C ILE A 65 2.76 8.25 0.42
N VAL A 66 3.41 8.30 1.58
CA VAL A 66 4.48 9.26 1.88
C VAL A 66 5.72 8.52 2.40
N LYS A 67 6.83 9.24 2.42
CA LYS A 67 8.11 8.71 2.91
C LYS A 67 7.98 8.25 4.37
N ASN A 68 8.63 7.13 4.68
CA ASN A 68 8.63 6.46 5.99
C ASN A 68 7.31 5.81 6.41
N ASP A 69 6.30 5.75 5.53
CA ASP A 69 5.16 4.88 5.76
C ASP A 69 5.62 3.42 5.87
N ILE A 70 4.94 2.67 6.73
CA ILE A 70 5.12 1.22 6.84
C ILE A 70 3.85 0.57 6.32
N LEU A 71 3.93 -0.12 5.17
CA LEU A 71 2.84 -0.95 4.67
C LEU A 71 2.68 -2.17 5.58
N LYS A 72 1.49 -2.39 6.11
CA LYS A 72 1.19 -3.48 7.07
C LYS A 72 0.37 -4.58 6.43
N GLU A 73 -0.67 -4.19 5.70
CA GLU A 73 -1.69 -5.10 5.20
C GLU A 73 -2.31 -4.52 3.93
N ILE A 74 -2.66 -5.39 2.99
CA ILE A 74 -3.44 -5.05 1.80
C ILE A 74 -4.56 -6.07 1.68
N ASN A 75 -5.82 -5.61 1.62
CA ASN A 75 -7.02 -6.45 1.51
C ASN A 75 -7.10 -7.58 2.56
N GLY A 76 -6.73 -7.30 3.82
CA GLY A 76 -6.73 -8.31 4.89
C GLY A 76 -5.51 -9.24 4.89
N VAL A 77 -4.59 -9.10 3.92
CA VAL A 77 -3.37 -9.91 3.84
C VAL A 77 -2.21 -9.15 4.47
N GLU A 78 -1.67 -9.69 5.56
CA GLU A 78 -0.49 -9.12 6.22
C GLU A 78 0.76 -9.21 5.33
N LEU A 79 1.53 -8.13 5.27
CA LEU A 79 2.76 -8.06 4.49
C LEU A 79 3.97 -8.50 5.33
N ASN A 80 4.23 -9.80 5.37
CA ASN A 80 5.36 -10.40 6.07
C ASN A 80 6.54 -10.85 5.17
N ASN A 81 6.40 -10.77 3.84
CA ASN A 81 7.47 -11.08 2.88
C ASN A 81 7.29 -10.28 1.57
N VAL A 82 8.36 -10.19 0.78
CA VAL A 82 8.40 -9.40 -0.47
C VAL A 82 7.60 -10.05 -1.60
N ALA A 83 7.51 -11.39 -1.65
CA ALA A 83 6.76 -12.10 -2.70
C ALA A 83 5.29 -11.70 -2.72
N MET A 84 4.69 -11.48 -1.56
CA MET A 84 3.29 -11.03 -1.47
C MET A 84 3.05 -9.66 -2.11
N MET A 85 4.06 -8.80 -2.23
CA MET A 85 3.92 -7.52 -2.92
C MET A 85 3.73 -7.71 -4.43
N PHE A 86 4.33 -8.77 -5.01
CA PHE A 86 4.11 -9.14 -6.40
C PHE A 86 2.75 -9.82 -6.60
N ASP A 87 2.34 -10.71 -5.70
CA ASP A 87 1.03 -11.37 -5.79
C ASP A 87 -0.13 -10.36 -5.76
N LEU A 88 0.04 -9.27 -5.02
CA LEU A 88 -0.94 -8.19 -4.95
C LEU A 88 -1.06 -7.40 -6.26
N PHE A 89 -0.01 -7.34 -7.08
CA PHE A 89 -0.08 -6.73 -8.41
C PHE A 89 -1.03 -7.50 -9.33
N ASP A 90 -0.96 -8.82 -9.32
CA ASP A 90 -1.85 -9.64 -10.15
C ASP A 90 -3.31 -9.56 -9.68
N ARG A 91 -3.52 -9.46 -8.36
CA ARG A 91 -4.85 -9.19 -7.78
C ARG A 91 -5.35 -7.78 -8.12
N PHE A 92 -4.44 -6.83 -8.31
CA PHE A 92 -4.80 -5.45 -8.62
C PHE A 92 -5.73 -5.34 -9.82
N LYS A 93 -5.43 -6.13 -10.85
CA LYS A 93 -6.18 -6.17 -12.12
C LYS A 93 -7.62 -6.64 -11.95
N ASN A 94 -7.92 -7.39 -10.88
CA ASN A 94 -9.21 -8.06 -10.73
C ASN A 94 -10.12 -7.41 -9.66
N ASP A 95 -9.56 -6.79 -8.62
CA ASP A 95 -10.38 -6.20 -7.56
C ASP A 95 -10.80 -4.76 -7.89
N SER A 96 -12.00 -4.34 -7.46
CA SER A 96 -12.50 -2.95 -7.58
C SER A 96 -12.24 -2.10 -6.36
N GLN A 97 -11.72 -2.69 -5.29
CA GLN A 97 -11.47 -2.02 -4.04
C GLN A 97 -10.21 -2.56 -3.39
N PHE A 98 -9.39 -1.64 -2.89
CA PHE A 98 -8.21 -1.96 -2.10
C PHE A 98 -8.26 -1.24 -0.77
N ASN A 99 -8.01 -1.99 0.30
CA ASN A 99 -7.85 -1.46 1.65
C ASN A 99 -6.41 -1.70 2.08
N VAL A 100 -5.64 -0.62 2.16
CA VAL A 100 -4.23 -0.65 2.53
C VAL A 100 -4.09 -0.08 3.95
N SER A 101 -3.64 -0.91 4.88
CA SER A 101 -3.30 -0.45 6.23
C SER A 101 -1.82 -0.08 6.30
N ILE A 102 -1.53 1.13 6.78
CA ILE A 102 -0.16 1.63 6.95
C ILE A 102 0.05 2.17 8.36
N LEU A 103 1.30 2.20 8.82
CA LEU A 103 1.70 3.05 9.94
C LEU A 103 2.38 4.31 9.40
N ARG A 104 1.83 5.47 9.73
CA ARG A 104 2.37 6.80 9.41
C ARG A 104 2.66 7.56 10.68
N GLY A 105 3.94 7.86 10.92
CA GLY A 105 4.35 8.54 12.16
C GLY A 105 3.88 7.80 13.43
N GLY A 106 3.86 6.46 13.39
CA GLY A 106 3.40 5.61 14.49
C GLY A 106 1.88 5.43 14.61
N LYS A 107 1.07 6.12 13.79
CA LYS A 107 -0.39 6.01 13.79
C LYS A 107 -0.87 5.10 12.67
N LEU A 108 -1.88 4.28 12.95
CA LEU A 108 -2.54 3.47 11.92
C LEU A 108 -3.37 4.38 11.01
N VAL A 109 -3.13 4.28 9.70
CA VAL A 109 -3.88 4.96 8.65
C VAL A 109 -4.39 3.89 7.69
N ARG A 110 -5.64 4.00 7.27
CA ARG A 110 -6.19 3.14 6.20
C ARG A 110 -6.36 3.96 4.94
N ILE A 111 -5.80 3.49 3.85
CA ILE A 111 -6.06 4.03 2.52
C ILE A 111 -7.10 3.12 1.87
N LEU A 112 -8.29 3.66 1.66
CA LEU A 112 -9.34 3.02 0.89
C LEU A 112 -9.31 3.55 -0.53
N TYR A 113 -9.05 2.65 -1.45
CA TYR A 113 -8.91 2.92 -2.86
C TYR A 113 -10.03 2.21 -3.64
N LEU A 114 -10.81 2.96 -4.41
CA LEU A 114 -11.96 2.46 -5.16
C LEU A 114 -11.77 2.69 -6.66
N LEU A 115 -11.93 1.63 -7.44
CA LEU A 115 -11.94 1.65 -8.90
C LEU A 115 -13.39 1.66 -9.40
N LYS A 116 -13.72 2.69 -10.17
CA LYS A 116 -15.02 2.87 -10.85
C LYS A 116 -14.92 2.54 -12.33
#